data_AF-A0A8T7GI39-F1
#
_entry.id   AF-A0A8T7GI39-F1
#
_cell.length_a   1.000
_cell.length_b   1.000
_cell.length_c   1.000
_cell.angle_alpha   90.00
_cell.angle_beta   90.00
_cell.angle_gamma   90.00
#
_symmetry.space_group_name_H-M   'P 1'
#
loop_
_entity.id
_entity.type
_entity.pdbx_description
1 polymer ?
#
loop_
_entity_poly.entity_id
_entity_poly.type
_entity_poly.pdbx_seq_one_letter_code
_entity_poly.pdbx_strand_id
1 'polypeptide(L)'
;MGFYPIYQDNTAASGVTVPNTDTNLKSFTLPENNYKTIFVLASVKTASTGTSTAQNLTFKIKIGTTIAANTKNFVRPITAAVVTYFDTFYHFGECRAKEVVAVSHGAPAADANTTVTCQDLNIIGIT
;
A
#
# COMPACT_ATOMS: atom_id res chain seq x y z
N MET A 1 27.29 3.07 4.77
CA MET A 1 25.83 3.27 4.93
C MET A 1 25.25 1.96 5.42
N GLY A 2 24.63 1.96 6.59
CA GLY A 2 23.98 0.78 7.18
C GLY A 2 22.49 0.79 6.91
N PHE A 3 21.89 -0.39 6.72
CA PHE A 3 20.44 -0.56 6.65
C PHE A 3 19.92 -0.96 8.03
N TYR A 4 18.90 -0.25 8.51
CA TYR A 4 18.33 -0.46 9.84
C TYR A 4 16.83 -0.75 9.72
N PRO A 5 16.35 -1.92 10.16
CA PRO A 5 14.91 -2.18 10.21
C PRO A 5 14.27 -1.24 11.24
N ILE A 6 13.26 -0.49 10.81
CA ILE A 6 12.48 0.42 11.67
C ILE A 6 11.20 -0.29 12.13
N TYR A 7 10.54 -0.98 11.19
CA TYR A 7 9.26 -1.63 11.44
C TYR A 7 9.05 -2.78 10.47
N GLN A 8 8.42 -3.85 10.96
CA GLN A 8 7.99 -4.99 10.17
C GLN A 8 6.67 -5.51 10.73
N ASP A 9 5.67 -5.57 9.87
CA ASP A 9 4.38 -6.17 10.18
C ASP A 9 3.90 -7.02 9.01
N ASN A 10 3.94 -8.34 9.20
CA ASN A 10 3.56 -9.36 8.23
C ASN A 10 2.12 -9.88 8.45
N THR A 11 1.31 -9.19 9.25
CA THR A 11 -0.09 -9.58 9.47
C THR A 11 -0.99 -9.02 8.38
N ALA A 12 -1.92 -9.81 7.85
CA ALA A 12 -2.86 -9.30 6.86
C ALA A 12 -3.78 -8.25 7.51
N ALA A 13 -3.88 -7.06 6.90
CA ALA A 13 -4.92 -6.11 7.25
C ALA A 13 -6.31 -6.71 6.95
N SER A 14 -7.36 -6.14 7.54
CA SER A 14 -8.72 -6.45 7.11
C SER A 14 -8.90 -6.07 5.63
N GLY A 15 -9.55 -6.95 4.86
CA GLY A 15 -9.86 -6.65 3.45
C GLY A 15 -10.83 -5.48 3.34
N VAL A 16 -10.50 -4.53 2.46
CA VAL A 16 -11.31 -3.34 2.18
C VAL A 16 -11.86 -3.46 0.76
N THR A 17 -13.17 -3.35 0.61
CA THR A 17 -13.82 -3.28 -0.70
C THR A 17 -13.33 -2.07 -1.49
N VAL A 18 -13.07 -2.23 -2.78
CA VAL A 18 -12.52 -1.16 -3.64
C VAL A 18 -13.41 0.09 -3.60
N PRO A 19 -12.94 1.22 -3.03
CA PRO A 19 -13.67 2.46 -2.97
C PRO A 19 -13.31 3.38 -4.14
N ASN A 20 -14.14 4.42 -4.36
CA ASN A 20 -13.85 5.51 -5.30
C ASN A 20 -13.02 6.65 -4.68
N THR A 21 -12.55 6.47 -3.45
CA THR A 21 -11.70 7.41 -2.71
C THR A 21 -10.54 6.66 -2.07
N ASP A 22 -9.47 7.36 -1.72
CA ASP A 22 -8.32 6.73 -1.05
C ASP A 22 -8.73 6.21 0.33
N THR A 23 -8.54 4.92 0.56
CA THR A 23 -8.77 4.26 1.86
C THR A 23 -7.48 3.64 2.38
N ASN A 24 -7.20 3.88 3.66
CA ASN A 24 -5.99 3.39 4.32
C ASN A 24 -6.09 1.88 4.59
N LEU A 25 -5.04 1.13 4.26
CA LEU A 25 -4.92 -0.30 4.54
C LEU A 25 -4.07 -0.56 5.77
N LYS A 26 -2.92 0.11 5.88
CA LYS A 26 -2.00 0.04 7.02
C LYS A 26 -1.31 1.38 7.21
N SER A 27 -0.98 1.68 8.47
CA SER A 27 -0.16 2.83 8.79
C SER A 27 0.75 2.58 9.97
N PHE A 28 1.90 3.24 9.96
CA PHE A 28 2.87 3.23 11.04
C PHE A 28 3.39 4.65 11.26
N THR A 29 3.47 5.08 12.51
CA THR A 29 4.09 6.36 12.86
C THR A 29 5.57 6.12 13.12
N LEU A 30 6.45 6.77 12.35
CA LEU A 30 7.89 6.64 12.54
C LEU A 30 8.28 7.10 13.96
N PRO A 31 9.19 6.37 14.64
CA PRO A 31 9.78 6.90 15.86
C PRO A 31 10.61 8.15 15.54
N GLU A 32 11.10 8.79 16.58
CA GLU A 32 12.15 9.78 16.44
C GLU A 32 13.37 9.11 15.78
N ASN A 33 13.85 9.68 14.66
CA ASN A 33 14.86 9.05 13.83
C ASN A 33 15.73 10.08 13.09
N ASN A 34 16.95 9.65 12.75
CA ASN A 34 17.95 10.44 12.02
C ASN A 34 18.30 9.80 10.67
N TYR A 35 17.34 9.09 10.04
CA TYR A 35 17.59 8.40 8.78
C TYR A 35 17.55 9.39 7.62
N LYS A 36 18.55 9.34 6.74
CA LYS A 36 18.62 10.15 5.51
C LYS A 36 17.71 9.63 4.41
N THR A 37 17.34 8.36 4.48
CA THR A 37 16.47 7.71 3.50
C THR A 37 15.66 6.63 4.19
N ILE A 38 14.38 6.53 3.82
CA ILE A 38 13.47 5.49 4.29
C ILE A 38 12.94 4.71 3.09
N PHE A 39 13.06 3.40 3.15
CA PHE A 39 12.46 2.47 2.22
C PHE A 39 11.20 1.88 2.83
N VAL A 40 10.13 1.88 2.06
CA VAL A 40 8.86 1.27 2.43
C VAL A 40 8.52 0.20 1.40
N LEU A 41 8.36 -1.02 1.88
CA LEU A 41 7.90 -2.16 1.11
C LEU A 41 6.53 -2.54 1.63
N ALA A 42 5.56 -2.65 0.73
CA ALA A 42 4.23 -3.15 1.06
C ALA A 42 3.75 -4.11 -0.02
N SER A 43 3.36 -5.31 0.38
CA SER A 43 2.74 -6.28 -0.52
C SER A 43 1.23 -6.26 -0.34
N VAL A 44 0.53 -6.17 -1.46
CA VAL A 44 -0.91 -5.99 -1.51
C VAL A 44 -1.54 -7.11 -2.31
N LYS A 45 -2.60 -7.70 -1.75
CA LYS A 45 -3.43 -8.71 -2.38
C LYS A 45 -4.73 -8.06 -2.82
N THR A 46 -5.14 -8.32 -4.04
CA THR A 46 -6.49 -8.02 -4.53
C THR A 46 -7.23 -9.32 -4.76
N ALA A 47 -8.50 -9.38 -4.37
CA ALA A 47 -9.33 -10.56 -4.52
C ALA A 47 -10.72 -10.16 -5.01
N SER A 48 -11.17 -10.77 -6.09
CA SER A 48 -12.53 -10.64 -6.59
C SER A 48 -13.36 -11.87 -6.26
N THR A 49 -14.61 -11.68 -5.84
CA THR A 49 -15.53 -12.76 -5.42
C THR A 49 -16.60 -13.09 -6.46
N GLY A 50 -16.65 -12.37 -7.59
CA GLY A 50 -17.65 -12.55 -8.64
C GLY A 50 -17.41 -11.64 -9.84
N THR A 51 -18.44 -11.36 -10.65
CA THR A 51 -18.32 -10.49 -11.82
C THR A 51 -17.93 -9.07 -11.41
N SER A 52 -16.66 -8.74 -11.61
CA SER A 52 -16.09 -7.40 -11.39
C SER A 52 -15.85 -6.72 -12.74
N THR A 53 -15.98 -5.39 -12.78
CA THR A 53 -15.56 -4.59 -13.94
C THR A 53 -14.04 -4.43 -13.94
N ALA A 54 -13.44 -4.10 -15.08
CA ALA A 54 -12.01 -3.77 -15.10
C ALA A 54 -11.75 -2.56 -14.17
N GLN A 55 -10.81 -2.72 -13.23
CA GLN A 55 -10.49 -1.71 -12.22
C GLN A 55 -9.10 -1.12 -12.44
N ASN A 56 -8.96 0.19 -12.31
CA ASN A 56 -7.64 0.83 -12.23
C ASN A 56 -7.34 1.12 -10.77
N LEU A 57 -6.66 0.17 -10.11
CA LEU A 57 -6.33 0.29 -8.69
C LEU A 57 -5.06 1.11 -8.53
N THR A 58 -5.14 2.18 -7.75
CA THR A 58 -4.00 3.01 -7.40
C THR A 58 -3.60 2.73 -5.98
N PHE A 59 -2.39 2.20 -5.80
CA PHE A 59 -1.77 2.01 -4.50
C PHE A 59 -0.87 3.19 -4.20
N LYS A 60 -0.97 3.74 -2.99
CA LYS A 60 -0.21 4.92 -2.57
C LYS A 60 0.52 4.60 -1.28
N ILE A 61 1.79 4.99 -1.22
CA ILE A 61 2.55 5.07 0.01
C ILE A 61 2.80 6.54 0.28
N LYS A 62 2.37 7.00 1.46
CA LYS A 62 2.53 8.38 1.90
C LYS A 62 3.43 8.41 3.12
N ILE A 63 4.41 9.32 3.14
CA ILE A 63 5.16 9.69 4.35
C ILE A 63 5.01 11.19 4.55
N GLY A 64 4.37 11.59 5.65
CA GLY A 64 4.11 13.01 5.91
C GLY A 64 3.25 13.62 4.81
N THR A 65 3.78 14.57 4.04
CA THR A 65 3.11 15.17 2.86
C THR A 65 3.51 14.54 1.53
N THR A 66 4.58 13.74 1.51
CA THR A 66 5.11 13.14 0.29
C THR A 66 4.33 11.88 -0.06
N ILE A 67 3.90 11.76 -1.31
CA ILE A 67 3.13 10.62 -1.80
C ILE A 67 3.86 9.99 -2.98
N ALA A 68 4.05 8.68 -2.91
CA ALA A 68 4.44 7.85 -4.04
C ALA A 68 3.27 6.94 -4.42
N ALA A 69 2.89 6.94 -5.70
CA ALA A 69 1.72 6.20 -6.19
C ALA A 69 2.09 5.24 -7.32
N ASN A 70 1.50 4.05 -7.31
CA ASN A 70 1.54 3.09 -8.40
C ASN A 70 0.11 2.75 -8.81
N THR A 71 -0.29 3.14 -10.02
CA THR A 71 -1.54 2.65 -10.60
C THR A 71 -1.27 1.34 -11.32
N LYS A 72 -1.95 0.28 -10.87
CA LYS A 72 -1.98 -1.02 -11.52
C LYS A 72 -3.36 -1.22 -12.12
N ASN A 73 -3.38 -1.56 -13.40
CA ASN A 73 -4.63 -1.88 -14.07
C ASN A 73 -4.97 -3.35 -13.84
N PHE A 74 -6.12 -3.59 -13.23
CA PHE A 74 -6.77 -4.87 -13.10
C PHE A 74 -7.75 -5.02 -14.28
N VAL A 75 -7.19 -5.32 -15.47
CA VAL A 75 -7.81 -5.02 -16.79
C VAL A 75 -8.92 -6.00 -17.21
N ARG A 76 -9.20 -7.09 -16.50
CA ARG A 76 -10.17 -8.06 -17.00
C ARG A 76 -11.47 -7.97 -16.23
N PRO A 77 -12.64 -7.84 -16.90
CA PRO A 77 -13.89 -8.21 -16.27
C PRO A 77 -13.78 -9.68 -15.92
N ILE A 78 -13.77 -9.98 -14.62
CA ILE A 78 -13.52 -11.35 -14.17
C ILE A 78 -14.86 -11.97 -13.89
N THR A 79 -15.30 -12.89 -14.74
CA THR A 79 -16.53 -13.66 -14.55
C THR A 79 -16.37 -14.76 -13.50
N ALA A 80 -15.27 -14.77 -12.74
CA ALA A 80 -14.89 -15.80 -11.79
C ALA A 80 -14.07 -15.20 -10.64
N ALA A 81 -13.92 -15.92 -9.52
CA ALA A 81 -13.06 -15.45 -8.44
C ALA A 81 -11.59 -15.47 -8.87
N VAL A 82 -10.88 -14.36 -8.66
CA VAL A 82 -9.45 -14.22 -8.97
C VAL A 82 -8.74 -13.50 -7.85
N VAL A 83 -7.50 -13.91 -7.60
CA VAL A 83 -6.58 -13.27 -6.67
C VAL A 83 -5.36 -12.78 -7.43
N THR A 84 -4.89 -11.56 -7.15
CA THR A 84 -3.64 -11.03 -7.69
C THR A 84 -2.84 -10.38 -6.57
N TYR A 85 -1.52 -10.54 -6.64
CA TYR A 85 -0.57 -9.98 -5.68
C TYR A 85 0.26 -8.89 -6.36
N PHE A 86 0.46 -7.79 -5.65
CA PHE A 86 1.22 -6.64 -6.09
C PHE A 86 2.18 -6.21 -5.00
N ASP A 87 3.46 -6.14 -5.33
CA ASP A 87 4.46 -5.58 -4.43
C ASP A 87 4.68 -4.11 -4.80
N THR A 88 4.68 -3.24 -3.79
CA THR A 88 4.98 -1.82 -3.93
C THR A 88 6.21 -1.49 -3.10
N PHE A 89 7.22 -0.93 -3.78
CA PHE A 89 8.50 -0.54 -3.18
C PHE A 89 8.75 0.93 -3.49
N TYR A 90 8.96 1.72 -2.44
CA TYR A 90 9.27 3.13 -2.57
C TYR A 90 10.35 3.57 -1.59
N HIS A 91 11.16 4.53 -2.02
CA HIS A 91 12.12 5.21 -1.16
C HIS A 91 11.77 6.68 -1.05
N PHE A 92 11.95 7.21 0.15
CA PHE A 92 11.73 8.60 0.50
C PHE A 92 13.06 9.16 1.01
N GLY A 93 13.35 10.42 0.68
CA GLY A 93 14.54 11.13 1.15
C GLY A 93 14.52 11.38 2.65
N GLU A 94 15.17 12.44 3.12
CA GLU A 94 15.15 12.81 4.55
C GLU A 94 13.70 12.95 5.04
N CYS A 95 13.28 11.98 5.87
CA CYS A 95 11.99 12.00 6.53
C CYS A 95 12.14 12.60 7.91
N ARG A 96 11.10 13.30 8.37
CA ARG A 96 11.13 13.92 9.68
C ARG A 96 10.69 12.91 10.74
N ALA A 97 11.16 13.13 11.96
CA ALA A 97 10.68 12.39 13.12
C ALA A 97 9.14 12.44 13.21
N LYS A 98 8.51 11.34 13.63
CA LYS A 98 7.06 11.23 13.89
C LYS A 98 6.15 11.39 12.67
N GLU A 99 6.68 11.29 11.45
CA GLU A 99 5.84 11.23 10.26
C GLU A 99 5.10 9.89 10.17
N VAL A 100 3.86 9.96 9.69
CA VAL A 100 3.03 8.77 9.46
C VAL A 100 3.34 8.22 8.08
N VAL A 101 3.75 6.95 8.04
CA VAL A 101 3.80 6.12 6.84
C VAL A 101 2.42 5.48 6.69
N ALA A 102 1.75 5.73 5.57
CA ALA A 102 0.42 5.17 5.29
C ALA A 102 0.40 4.50 3.91
N VAL A 103 -0.11 3.27 3.86
CA VAL A 103 -0.38 2.53 2.63
C VAL A 103 -1.88 2.60 2.38
N SER A 104 -2.27 3.23 1.28
CA SER A 104 -3.67 3.35 0.88
C SER A 104 -3.90 2.82 -0.52
N HIS A 105 -5.17 2.60 -0.84
CA HIS A 105 -5.61 2.27 -2.18
C HIS A 105 -6.87 3.05 -2.56
N GLY A 106 -7.09 3.21 -3.86
CA GLY A 106 -8.33 3.75 -4.41
C GLY A 106 -8.47 3.42 -5.88
N ALA A 107 -9.66 3.65 -6.43
CA ALA A 107 -9.96 3.47 -7.84
C ALA A 107 -10.80 4.64 -8.37
N PRO A 108 -10.85 4.88 -9.69
CA PRO A 108 -11.76 5.87 -10.28
C PRO A 108 -13.24 5.57 -10.03
N ALA A 109 -13.60 4.28 -9.88
CA ALA A 109 -14.95 3.82 -9.58
C ALA A 109 -14.89 2.75 -8.49
N ALA A 110 -15.87 2.76 -7.59
CA ALA A 110 -15.96 1.73 -6.56
C ALA A 110 -16.36 0.37 -7.17
N ASP A 111 -15.96 -0.72 -6.52
CA ASP A 111 -16.35 -2.07 -6.89
C ASP A 111 -16.61 -2.93 -5.65
N ALA A 112 -17.88 -3.30 -5.48
CA ALA A 112 -18.34 -4.12 -4.36
C ALA A 112 -17.78 -5.56 -4.40
N ASN A 113 -17.38 -6.04 -5.58
CA ASN A 113 -16.96 -7.42 -5.80
C ASN A 113 -15.44 -7.60 -5.69
N THR A 114 -14.68 -6.53 -5.47
CA THR A 114 -13.22 -6.59 -5.32
C THR A 114 -12.82 -6.07 -3.96
N THR A 115 -11.99 -6.83 -3.27
CA THR A 115 -11.39 -6.48 -1.98
C THR A 115 -9.88 -6.36 -2.12
N VAL A 116 -9.31 -5.46 -1.33
CA VAL A 116 -7.88 -5.19 -1.28
C VAL A 116 -7.40 -5.37 0.15
N THR A 117 -6.28 -6.07 0.30
CA THR A 117 -5.66 -6.34 1.60
C THR A 117 -4.17 -6.06 1.51
N CYS A 118 -3.63 -5.26 2.42
CA CYS A 118 -2.18 -5.18 2.61
C CYS A 118 -1.72 -6.36 3.47
N GLN A 119 -0.86 -7.21 2.93
CA GLN A 119 -0.36 -8.43 3.59
C GLN A 119 0.79 -8.10 4.54
N ASP A 120 1.66 -7.20 4.12
CA ASP A 120 2.87 -6.87 4.86
C ASP A 120 3.28 -5.42 4.64
N LEU A 121 3.88 -4.84 5.67
CA LEU A 121 4.48 -3.51 5.66
C LEU A 121 5.85 -3.59 6.33
N ASN A 122 6.89 -3.31 5.56
CA ASN A 122 8.27 -3.26 6.03
C ASN A 122 8.85 -1.87 5.79
N ILE A 123 9.51 -1.32 6.81
CA ILE A 123 10.10 0.02 6.78
C ILE A 123 11.55 -0.08 7.22
N ILE A 124 12.47 0.40 6.37
CA ILE A 124 13.91 0.30 6.57
C ILE A 124 14.53 1.69 6.44
N GLY A 125 15.36 2.10 7.39
CA GLY A 125 16.11 3.35 7.37
C GLY A 125 17.56 3.19 6.93
N ILE A 126 18.14 4.23 6.33
CA ILE A 126 19.58 4.36 6.06
C ILE A 126 20.12 5.64 6.72
N THR A 127 21.31 5.54 7.33
CA THR A 127 22.08 6.66 7.91
C THR A 127 23.23 7.15 7.02
#